data_AF-A0A2S0RAA5-F1
#
_entry.id   AF-A0A2S0RAA5-F1
#
_cell.length_a   1.000
_cell.length_b   1.000
_cell.length_c   1.000
_cell.angle_alpha   90.00
_cell.angle_beta   90.00
_cell.angle_gamma   90.00
#
_symmetry.space_group_name_H-M   'P 1'
#
loop_
_entity.id
_entity.type
_entity.pdbx_description
1 polymer ?
#
loop_
_entity_poly.entity_id
_entity_poly.type
_entity_poly.pdbx_seq_one_letter_code
_entity_poly.pdbx_strand_id
1 'polypeptide(L)'
;MLQQFFLLCSGADKNLIAGCSEGEKTKFAGIGATVFFTAVMAFIAGAYALYTVFDNTYPAIGFGLVWGLLIFNLDRFIVSTIRKRERFGSEFLQALPRIVLAVIIAIVISKPLEIKIFEKEIDTVLLKEKNEMELSNKKEIATYFKSDLDKNKGDVSDLKSEIAAKEKEVNTLYETYIAEAEGTKGTLKIGKGPVFKEKIAKHDLARKELDTLRKKNLSLIAEKEAKTKTLQADLDRKVSQTQPIIEGFDGLMARINALDKLPWLPSFFIMLLFLAIETAPIIAKLLAPKGEYDFKLEDLETALQATLSQDKYQRDLLIRTSASMHDKVYADIAEDKSLYNLQRKKATELLELQANSFVEKQRRTL
;
A
#
# COMPACT_ATOMS: atom_id res chain seq x y z
N MET A 1 43.44 -3.11 -1.41
CA MET A 1 42.35 -3.07 -2.41
C MET A 1 40.97 -2.91 -1.76
N LEU A 2 40.50 -3.83 -0.91
CA LEU A 2 39.18 -3.70 -0.25
C LEU A 2 39.02 -2.44 0.62
N GLN A 3 40.02 -2.11 1.44
CA GLN A 3 39.97 -0.90 2.28
C GLN A 3 39.87 0.38 1.45
N GLN A 4 40.57 0.46 0.32
CA GLN A 4 40.49 1.62 -0.60
C GLN A 4 39.12 1.74 -1.27
N PHE A 5 38.47 0.61 -1.58
CA PHE A 5 37.10 0.61 -2.09
C PHE A 5 36.12 1.13 -1.03
N PHE A 6 36.18 0.64 0.20
CA PHE A 6 35.30 1.14 1.26
C PHE A 6 35.60 2.60 1.65
N LEU A 7 36.86 3.03 1.59
CA LEU A 7 37.20 4.45 1.75
C LEU A 7 36.59 5.33 0.64
N LEU A 8 36.46 4.80 -0.59
CA LEU A 8 35.74 5.51 -1.65
C LEU A 8 34.23 5.60 -1.33
N CYS A 9 33.64 4.51 -0.82
CA CYS A 9 32.23 4.43 -0.45
C CYS A 9 31.85 5.37 0.70
N SER A 10 32.77 5.63 1.64
CA SER A 10 32.51 6.52 2.79
C SER A 10 32.42 8.00 2.41
N GLY A 11 32.84 8.38 1.20
CA GLY A 11 32.80 9.77 0.74
C GLY A 11 33.86 10.67 1.39
N ALA A 12 34.86 10.10 2.06
CA ALA A 12 35.99 10.85 2.59
C ALA A 12 36.92 11.36 1.48
N ASP A 13 37.58 12.50 1.73
CA ASP A 13 38.64 13.01 0.85
C ASP A 13 39.83 12.05 0.89
N LYS A 14 40.16 11.48 -0.28
CA LYS A 14 41.25 10.51 -0.46
C LYS A 14 42.62 11.08 -0.06
N ASN A 15 42.86 12.36 -0.37
CA ASN A 15 44.15 12.99 -0.11
C ASN A 15 44.30 13.27 1.39
N LEU A 16 43.21 13.72 2.03
CA LEU A 16 43.21 14.01 3.46
C LEU A 16 43.35 12.73 4.30
N ILE A 17 42.59 11.68 3.94
CA ILE A 17 42.58 10.42 4.71
C ILE A 17 43.84 9.57 4.49
N ALA A 18 44.53 9.72 3.36
CA ALA A 18 45.79 9.04 3.10
C ALA A 18 46.87 9.45 4.12
N GLY A 19 46.85 10.72 4.56
CA GLY A 19 47.76 11.27 5.56
C GLY A 19 47.33 11.04 7.01
N CYS A 20 46.23 10.32 7.26
CA CYS A 20 45.76 9.98 8.62
C CYS A 20 46.32 8.64 9.12
N SER A 21 46.23 8.42 10.42
CA SER A 21 46.52 7.15 11.08
C SER A 21 45.67 5.98 10.55
N GLU A 22 46.19 4.76 10.65
CA GLU A 22 45.50 3.54 10.20
C GLU A 22 44.18 3.28 10.95
N GLY A 23 44.08 3.74 12.20
CA GLY A 23 42.83 3.68 12.97
C GLY A 23 41.71 4.52 12.33
N GLU A 24 42.03 5.73 11.87
CA GLU A 24 41.06 6.61 11.21
C GLU A 24 40.66 6.06 9.82
N LYS A 25 41.62 5.52 9.07
CA LYS A 25 41.33 4.82 7.79
C LYS A 25 40.40 3.64 7.99
N THR A 26 40.59 2.86 9.06
CA THR A 26 39.75 1.69 9.38
C THR A 26 38.33 2.12 9.78
N LYS A 27 38.21 3.19 10.58
CA LYS A 27 36.91 3.78 10.95
C LYS A 27 36.11 4.23 9.72
N PHE A 28 36.72 4.99 8.81
CA PHE A 28 36.04 5.42 7.58
C PHE A 28 35.80 4.27 6.61
N ALA A 29 36.68 3.26 6.54
CA ALA A 29 36.40 2.05 5.79
C ALA A 29 35.19 1.29 6.38
N GLY A 30 35.02 1.25 7.70
CA GLY A 30 33.84 0.69 8.36
C GLY A 30 32.55 1.43 7.99
N ILE A 31 32.57 2.77 8.03
CA ILE A 31 31.44 3.60 7.59
C ILE A 31 31.14 3.38 6.09
N GLY A 32 32.17 3.26 5.26
CA GLY A 32 31.98 2.96 3.83
C GLY A 32 31.44 1.56 3.57
N ALA A 33 31.81 0.59 4.40
CA ALA A 33 31.27 -0.77 4.32
C ALA A 33 29.77 -0.79 4.67
N THR A 34 29.32 -0.03 5.68
CA THR A 34 27.88 0.04 6.01
C THR A 34 27.09 0.70 4.88
N VAL A 35 27.61 1.75 4.23
CA VAL A 35 27.00 2.36 3.02
C VAL A 35 26.93 1.37 1.85
N PHE A 36 27.94 0.52 1.68
CA PHE A 36 27.93 -0.49 0.62
C PHE A 36 26.91 -1.61 0.89
N PHE A 37 26.89 -2.15 2.11
CA PHE A 37 25.96 -3.24 2.45
C PHE A 37 24.51 -2.78 2.47
N THR A 38 24.22 -1.54 2.88
CA THR A 38 22.89 -0.93 2.76
C THR A 38 22.45 -0.86 1.30
N ALA A 39 23.32 -0.40 0.39
CA ALA A 39 23.02 -0.38 -1.04
C ALA A 39 22.77 -1.77 -1.64
N VAL A 40 23.53 -2.80 -1.21
CA VAL A 40 23.31 -4.19 -1.66
C VAL A 40 21.99 -4.73 -1.12
N MET A 41 21.64 -4.47 0.13
CA MET A 41 20.35 -4.85 0.70
C MET A 41 19.19 -4.14 -0.01
N ALA A 42 19.34 -2.85 -0.29
CA ALA A 42 18.37 -2.08 -1.07
C ALA A 42 18.20 -2.63 -2.49
N PHE A 43 19.29 -3.08 -3.14
CA PHE A 43 19.24 -3.76 -4.44
C PHE A 43 18.38 -5.03 -4.37
N ILE A 44 18.66 -5.91 -3.41
CA ILE A 44 17.94 -7.19 -3.25
C ILE A 44 16.47 -6.92 -2.92
N ALA A 45 16.21 -6.02 -1.98
CA ALA A 45 14.87 -5.67 -1.53
C ALA A 45 14.04 -4.99 -2.65
N GLY A 46 14.62 -4.03 -3.37
CA GLY A 46 13.98 -3.36 -4.49
C GLY A 46 13.70 -4.30 -5.66
N ALA A 47 14.64 -5.19 -5.99
CA ALA A 47 14.43 -6.22 -6.99
C ALA A 47 13.31 -7.19 -6.59
N TYR A 48 13.31 -7.65 -5.33
CA TYR A 48 12.27 -8.54 -4.82
C TYR A 48 10.89 -7.88 -4.83
N ALA A 49 10.79 -6.64 -4.33
CA ALA A 49 9.54 -5.90 -4.33
C ALA A 49 8.98 -5.73 -5.76
N LEU A 50 9.83 -5.36 -6.73
CA LEU A 50 9.37 -5.22 -8.11
C LEU A 50 9.00 -6.58 -8.74
N TYR A 51 9.73 -7.65 -8.41
CA TYR A 51 9.38 -9.00 -8.84
C TYR A 51 7.99 -9.42 -8.36
N THR A 52 7.63 -9.12 -7.10
CA THR A 52 6.29 -9.45 -6.55
C THR A 52 5.14 -8.69 -7.21
N VAL A 53 5.43 -7.58 -7.91
CA VAL A 53 4.41 -6.76 -8.58
C VAL A 53 4.27 -7.11 -10.07
N PHE A 54 5.37 -7.41 -10.74
CA PHE A 54 5.40 -7.59 -12.20
C PHE A 54 5.71 -9.02 -12.66
N ASP A 55 5.98 -9.95 -11.74
CA ASP A 55 6.33 -11.36 -11.99
C ASP A 55 7.41 -11.56 -13.08
N ASN A 56 8.29 -10.57 -13.25
CA ASN A 56 9.30 -10.57 -14.30
C ASN A 56 10.68 -10.24 -13.74
N THR A 57 11.60 -11.19 -13.88
CA THR A 57 12.94 -11.14 -13.31
C THR A 57 13.83 -10.06 -13.93
N TYR A 58 13.71 -9.81 -15.24
CA TYR A 58 14.58 -8.87 -15.94
C TYR A 58 14.37 -7.39 -15.53
N PRO A 59 13.14 -6.84 -15.56
CA PRO A 59 12.90 -5.48 -15.08
C PRO A 59 13.12 -5.37 -13.56
N ALA A 60 12.88 -6.44 -12.79
CA ALA A 60 13.14 -6.47 -11.36
C ALA A 60 14.63 -6.26 -11.03
N ILE A 61 15.53 -6.99 -11.70
CA ILE A 61 16.98 -6.81 -11.53
C ILE A 61 17.42 -5.41 -11.99
N GLY A 62 16.92 -4.95 -13.15
CA GLY A 62 17.27 -3.63 -13.68
C GLY A 62 16.87 -2.49 -12.74
N PHE A 63 15.64 -2.52 -12.23
CA PHE A 63 15.17 -1.57 -11.23
C PHE A 63 15.93 -1.67 -9.92
N GLY A 64 16.15 -2.90 -9.43
CA GLY A 64 16.95 -3.14 -8.23
C GLY A 64 18.32 -2.47 -8.34
N LEU A 65 19.00 -2.61 -9.49
CA LEU A 65 20.33 -2.00 -9.72
C LEU A 65 20.25 -0.47 -9.65
N VAL A 66 19.30 0.14 -10.34
CA VAL A 66 19.10 1.60 -10.32
C VAL A 66 18.77 2.07 -8.89
N TRP A 67 17.91 1.34 -8.18
CA TRP A 67 17.51 1.64 -6.83
C TRP A 67 18.67 1.53 -5.83
N GLY A 68 19.42 0.44 -5.87
CA GLY A 68 20.61 0.24 -5.04
C GLY A 68 21.68 1.31 -5.29
N LEU A 69 21.89 1.71 -6.56
CA LEU A 69 22.80 2.81 -6.90
C LEU A 69 22.30 4.17 -6.40
N LEU A 70 20.99 4.41 -6.42
CA LEU A 70 20.39 5.62 -5.87
C LEU A 70 20.61 5.69 -4.36
N ILE A 71 20.32 4.61 -3.63
CA ILE A 71 20.54 4.53 -2.18
C ILE A 71 22.03 4.69 -1.85
N PHE A 72 22.91 4.01 -2.58
CA PHE A 72 24.36 4.17 -2.43
C PHE A 72 24.80 5.63 -2.60
N ASN A 73 24.31 6.31 -3.63
CA ASN A 73 24.67 7.70 -3.90
C ASN A 73 24.17 8.63 -2.78
N LEU A 74 22.93 8.44 -2.35
CA LEU A 74 22.30 9.26 -1.34
C LEU A 74 22.94 9.07 0.04
N ASP A 75 23.19 7.83 0.47
CA ASP A 75 23.91 7.55 1.73
C ASP A 75 25.32 8.08 1.72
N ARG A 76 26.06 7.88 0.62
CA ARG A 76 27.41 8.45 0.45
C ARG A 76 27.39 9.97 0.53
N PHE A 77 26.40 10.62 -0.10
CA PHE A 77 26.23 12.06 -0.05
C PHE A 77 25.98 12.55 1.39
N ILE A 78 25.13 11.86 2.16
CA ILE A 78 24.83 12.25 3.54
C ILE A 78 26.03 12.04 4.47
N VAL A 79 26.70 10.89 4.37
CA VAL A 79 27.91 10.62 5.19
C VAL A 79 29.02 11.64 4.93
N SER A 80 29.17 12.09 3.68
CA SER A 80 30.18 13.09 3.29
C SER A 80 29.80 14.53 3.65
N THR A 81 28.51 14.84 3.77
CA THR A 81 28.03 16.18 4.12
C THR A 81 27.90 16.40 5.62
N ILE A 82 27.75 15.35 6.43
CA ILE A 82 27.74 15.46 7.90
C ILE A 82 29.13 15.90 8.38
N ARG A 83 29.25 17.21 8.65
CA ARG A 83 30.42 17.81 9.28
C ARG A 83 30.31 17.67 10.79
N LYS A 84 31.33 17.10 11.41
CA LYS A 84 31.43 17.03 12.87
C LYS A 84 31.67 18.43 13.42
N ARG A 85 30.65 19.02 14.03
CA ARG A 85 30.71 20.34 14.70
C ARG A 85 30.44 20.13 16.19
N GLU A 86 30.85 21.06 17.04
CA GLU A 86 30.75 20.86 18.50
C GLU A 86 29.32 20.64 19.06
N ARG A 87 28.27 20.88 18.26
CA ARG A 87 26.87 20.74 18.68
C ARG A 87 26.18 19.56 17.99
N PHE A 88 25.96 18.47 18.73
CA PHE A 88 25.20 17.28 18.31
C PHE A 88 23.83 17.60 17.68
N GLY A 89 23.12 18.62 18.17
CA GLY A 89 21.81 19.00 17.60
C GLY A 89 21.88 19.47 16.14
N SER A 90 22.97 20.12 15.74
CA SER A 90 23.18 20.55 14.35
C SER A 90 23.53 19.40 13.41
N GLU A 91 24.16 18.34 13.95
CA GLU A 91 24.45 17.10 13.20
C GLU A 91 23.17 16.28 13.00
N PHE A 92 22.32 16.19 14.04
CA PHE A 92 21.04 15.50 13.96
C PHE A 92 20.08 16.17 12.96
N LEU A 93 20.03 17.51 12.94
CA LEU A 93 19.18 18.24 12.00
C LEU A 93 19.60 18.03 10.54
N GLN A 94 20.91 17.89 10.26
CA GLN A 94 21.42 17.55 8.94
C GLN A 94 21.08 16.11 8.53
N ALA A 95 21.01 15.19 9.50
CA ALA A 95 20.67 13.79 9.28
C ALA A 95 19.15 13.53 9.16
N LEU A 96 18.30 14.44 9.67
CA LEU A 96 16.85 14.29 9.73
C LEU A 96 16.18 13.95 8.38
N PRO A 97 16.48 14.63 7.25
CA PRO A 97 15.84 14.33 5.97
C PRO A 97 16.05 12.86 5.55
N ARG A 98 17.22 12.29 5.89
CA ARG A 98 17.51 10.89 5.60
C ARG A 98 16.77 9.94 6.52
N ILE A 99 16.67 10.24 7.81
CA ILE A 99 15.92 9.40 8.76
C ILE A 99 14.45 9.28 8.30
N VAL A 100 13.84 10.40 7.88
CA VAL A 100 12.48 10.40 7.32
C VAL A 100 12.39 9.52 6.07
N LEU A 101 13.33 9.67 5.14
CA LEU A 101 13.37 8.85 3.92
C LEU A 101 13.57 7.35 4.24
N ALA A 102 14.44 7.01 5.20
CA ALA A 102 14.69 5.64 5.62
C ALA A 102 13.44 5.01 6.26
N VAL A 103 12.66 5.76 7.04
CA VAL A 103 11.38 5.30 7.58
C VAL A 103 10.39 4.98 6.45
N ILE A 104 10.26 5.89 5.47
CA ILE A 104 9.36 5.67 4.32
C ILE A 104 9.77 4.41 3.55
N ILE A 105 11.06 4.26 3.25
CA ILE A 105 11.60 3.11 2.51
C ILE A 105 11.41 1.82 3.32
N ALA A 106 11.68 1.83 4.62
CA ALA A 106 11.51 0.66 5.48
C ALA A 106 10.07 0.17 5.48
N ILE A 107 9.08 1.08 5.55
CA ILE A 107 7.65 0.72 5.49
C ILE A 107 7.29 0.10 4.13
N VAL A 108 7.75 0.71 3.03
CA VAL A 108 7.43 0.24 1.68
C VAL A 108 8.03 -1.12 1.39
N ILE A 109 9.28 -1.35 1.84
CA ILE A 109 9.99 -2.61 1.61
C ILE A 109 9.54 -3.72 2.56
N SER A 110 9.13 -3.38 3.80
CA SER A 110 8.76 -4.40 4.77
C SER A 110 7.53 -5.18 4.33
N LYS A 111 6.54 -4.55 3.67
CA LYS A 111 5.28 -5.21 3.32
C LYS A 111 5.41 -6.41 2.36
N PRO A 112 6.06 -6.31 1.19
CA PRO A 112 6.27 -7.48 0.33
C PRO A 112 7.05 -8.60 1.02
N LEU A 113 8.05 -8.24 1.85
CA LEU A 113 8.85 -9.21 2.58
C LEU A 113 8.09 -9.86 3.74
N GLU A 114 7.24 -9.12 4.45
CA GLU A 114 6.33 -9.64 5.47
C GLU A 114 5.40 -10.69 4.86
N ILE A 115 4.78 -10.38 3.71
CA ILE A 115 3.92 -11.34 3.00
C ILE A 115 4.70 -12.61 2.65
N LYS A 116 5.97 -12.49 2.25
CA LYS A 116 6.79 -13.66 1.91
C LYS A 116 7.24 -14.45 3.12
N ILE A 117 7.64 -13.78 4.19
CA ILE A 117 8.11 -14.41 5.43
C ILE A 117 6.96 -15.18 6.08
N PHE A 118 5.76 -14.60 6.09
CA PHE A 118 4.56 -15.17 6.70
C PHE A 118 3.65 -15.89 5.70
N GLU A 119 4.17 -16.34 4.56
CA GLU A 119 3.38 -16.97 3.50
C GLU A 119 2.56 -18.14 4.04
N LYS A 120 3.16 -18.99 4.88
CA LYS A 120 2.49 -20.15 5.48
C LYS A 120 1.36 -19.73 6.43
N GLU A 121 1.63 -18.76 7.29
CA GLU A 121 0.67 -18.26 8.26
C GLU A 121 -0.51 -17.58 7.54
N ILE A 122 -0.23 -16.78 6.51
CA ILE A 122 -1.23 -16.15 5.63
C ILE A 122 -2.09 -17.22 4.97
N ASP A 123 -1.48 -18.26 4.39
CA ASP A 123 -2.21 -19.33 3.71
C ASP A 123 -3.16 -20.07 4.69
N THR A 124 -2.77 -20.24 5.96
CA THR A 124 -3.67 -20.83 6.98
C THR A 124 -4.86 -19.93 7.31
N VAL A 125 -4.65 -18.61 7.38
CA VAL A 125 -5.73 -17.64 7.60
C VAL A 125 -6.67 -17.60 6.40
N LEU A 126 -6.12 -17.59 5.18
CA LEU A 126 -6.89 -17.64 3.94
C LEU A 126 -7.70 -18.94 3.84
N LEU A 127 -7.11 -20.08 4.20
CA LEU A 127 -7.85 -21.36 4.21
C LEU A 127 -9.03 -21.31 5.18
N LYS A 128 -8.84 -20.71 6.36
CA LYS A 128 -9.92 -20.54 7.33
C LYS A 128 -11.02 -19.62 6.80
N GLU A 129 -10.66 -18.49 6.18
CA GLU A 129 -11.63 -17.58 5.55
C GLU A 129 -12.39 -18.22 4.39
N LYS A 130 -11.70 -19.00 3.54
CA LYS A 130 -12.33 -19.76 2.46
C LYS A 130 -13.37 -20.74 3.00
N ASN A 131 -13.03 -21.48 4.07
CA ASN A 131 -13.96 -22.41 4.71
C ASN A 131 -15.17 -21.68 5.33
N GLU A 132 -14.94 -20.52 5.97
CA GLU A 132 -16.02 -19.70 6.52
C GLU A 132 -16.94 -19.14 5.42
N MET A 133 -16.37 -18.67 4.32
CA MET A 133 -17.09 -18.19 3.15
C MET A 133 -17.90 -19.30 2.47
N GLU A 134 -17.31 -20.49 2.32
CA GLU A 134 -17.99 -21.67 1.77
C GLU A 134 -19.18 -22.08 2.66
N LEU A 135 -18.99 -22.10 3.98
CA LEU A 135 -20.06 -22.42 4.93
C LEU A 135 -21.18 -21.37 4.86
N SER A 136 -20.84 -20.08 4.83
CA SER A 136 -21.82 -18.99 4.74
C SER A 136 -22.61 -19.06 3.44
N ASN A 137 -21.92 -19.21 2.31
CA ASN A 137 -22.54 -19.31 1.00
C ASN A 137 -23.46 -20.55 0.89
N LYS A 138 -23.03 -21.73 1.37
CA LYS A 138 -23.89 -22.92 1.42
C LYS A 138 -25.14 -22.68 2.28
N LYS A 139 -25.02 -21.98 3.41
CA LYS A 139 -26.16 -21.64 4.27
C LYS A 139 -27.12 -20.66 3.59
N GLU A 140 -26.62 -19.62 2.94
CA GLU A 140 -27.45 -18.64 2.23
C GLU A 140 -28.21 -19.27 1.07
N ILE A 141 -27.53 -20.06 0.25
CA ILE A 141 -28.15 -20.80 -0.86
C ILE A 141 -29.17 -21.80 -0.31
N ALA A 142 -28.83 -22.58 0.72
CA ALA A 142 -29.78 -23.52 1.32
C ALA A 142 -31.01 -22.80 1.88
N THR A 143 -30.83 -21.65 2.54
CA THR A 143 -31.94 -20.86 3.09
C THR A 143 -32.84 -20.32 1.99
N TYR A 144 -32.28 -19.89 0.86
CA TYR A 144 -33.03 -19.43 -0.31
C TYR A 144 -33.97 -20.51 -0.85
N PHE A 145 -33.52 -21.76 -0.95
CA PHE A 145 -34.34 -22.88 -1.47
C PHE A 145 -35.19 -23.60 -0.40
N LYS A 146 -34.88 -23.40 0.89
CA LYS A 146 -35.51 -24.12 2.00
C LYS A 146 -37.02 -23.98 2.02
N SER A 147 -37.53 -22.76 1.85
CA SER A 147 -38.98 -22.48 1.89
C SER A 147 -39.73 -23.29 0.82
N ASP A 148 -39.24 -23.33 -0.41
CA ASP A 148 -39.91 -24.04 -1.51
C ASP A 148 -39.79 -25.56 -1.39
N LEU A 149 -38.63 -26.05 -0.93
CA LEU A 149 -38.41 -27.48 -0.67
C LEU A 149 -39.28 -27.98 0.48
N ASP A 150 -39.33 -27.24 1.60
CA ASP A 150 -40.13 -27.61 2.76
C ASP A 150 -41.62 -27.54 2.44
N LYS A 151 -42.07 -26.54 1.66
CA LYS A 151 -43.46 -26.45 1.18
C LYS A 151 -43.84 -27.63 0.28
N ASN A 152 -43.02 -27.98 -0.71
CA ASN A 152 -43.31 -29.11 -1.59
C ASN A 152 -43.29 -30.45 -0.82
N LYS A 153 -42.39 -30.62 0.15
CA LYS A 153 -42.39 -31.80 1.04
C LYS A 153 -43.64 -31.87 1.90
N GLY A 154 -44.08 -30.74 2.46
CA GLY A 154 -45.33 -30.62 3.21
C GLY A 154 -46.54 -31.02 2.35
N ASP A 155 -46.70 -30.39 1.19
CA ASP A 155 -47.78 -30.69 0.24
C ASP A 155 -47.81 -32.18 -0.15
N VAL A 156 -46.65 -32.80 -0.42
CA VAL A 156 -46.57 -34.23 -0.74
C VAL A 156 -46.98 -35.10 0.46
N SER A 157 -46.60 -34.71 1.67
CA SER A 157 -47.01 -35.44 2.87
C SER A 157 -48.51 -35.35 3.10
N ASP A 158 -49.12 -34.18 2.89
CA ASP A 158 -50.56 -33.97 3.03
C ASP A 158 -51.33 -34.79 1.99
N LEU A 159 -50.92 -34.74 0.72
CA LEU A 159 -51.54 -35.53 -0.36
C LEU A 159 -51.45 -37.04 -0.12
N LYS A 160 -50.34 -37.53 0.45
CA LYS A 160 -50.18 -38.94 0.85
C LYS A 160 -51.09 -39.29 2.04
N SER A 161 -51.23 -38.38 2.99
CA SER A 161 -52.14 -38.53 4.15
C SER A 161 -53.60 -38.61 3.71
N GLU A 162 -54.03 -37.77 2.76
CA GLU A 162 -55.39 -37.82 2.19
C GLU A 162 -55.70 -39.18 1.54
N ILE A 163 -54.77 -39.73 0.75
CA ILE A 163 -54.91 -41.07 0.15
C ILE A 163 -55.04 -42.12 1.25
N ALA A 164 -54.15 -42.10 2.25
CA ALA A 164 -54.14 -43.08 3.34
C ALA A 164 -55.43 -43.02 4.18
N ALA A 165 -55.96 -41.81 4.43
CA ALA A 165 -57.23 -41.63 5.15
C ALA A 165 -58.40 -42.23 4.37
N LYS A 166 -58.49 -41.96 3.06
CA LYS A 166 -59.57 -42.51 2.21
C LYS A 166 -59.42 -44.03 2.00
N GLU A 167 -58.20 -44.53 1.92
CA GLU A 167 -57.92 -45.97 1.87
C GLU A 167 -58.35 -46.68 3.15
N LYS A 168 -58.10 -46.06 4.32
CA LYS A 168 -58.61 -46.55 5.61
C LYS A 168 -60.14 -46.55 5.67
N GLU A 169 -60.80 -45.53 5.15
CA GLU A 169 -62.27 -45.47 5.06
C GLU A 169 -62.82 -46.63 4.20
N VAL A 170 -62.24 -46.85 3.02
CA VAL A 170 -62.64 -47.95 2.12
C VAL A 170 -62.42 -49.31 2.78
N ASN A 171 -61.28 -49.53 3.43
CA ASN A 171 -60.98 -50.78 4.16
C ASN A 171 -61.96 -51.01 5.31
N THR A 172 -62.35 -49.95 6.04
CA THR A 172 -63.37 -50.05 7.11
C THR A 172 -64.74 -50.43 6.55
N LEU A 173 -65.14 -49.86 5.41
CA LEU A 173 -66.39 -50.22 4.73
C LEU A 173 -66.35 -51.67 4.21
N TYR A 174 -65.20 -52.13 3.73
CA TYR A 174 -64.97 -53.51 3.32
C TYR A 174 -65.19 -54.50 4.47
N GLU A 175 -64.51 -54.28 5.59
CA GLU A 175 -64.68 -55.08 6.80
C GLU A 175 -66.14 -55.10 7.28
N THR A 176 -66.84 -53.96 7.18
CA THR A 176 -68.22 -53.80 7.64
C THR A 176 -69.24 -54.59 6.81
N TYR A 177 -69.06 -54.72 5.49
CA TYR A 177 -69.98 -55.50 4.66
C TYR A 177 -69.63 -56.99 4.66
N ILE A 178 -68.36 -57.37 4.81
CA ILE A 178 -67.94 -58.76 4.99
C ILE A 178 -68.50 -59.32 6.30
N ALA A 179 -68.37 -58.58 7.40
CA ALA A 179 -68.93 -58.96 8.70
C ALA A 179 -70.47 -59.10 8.68
N GLU A 180 -71.16 -58.32 7.82
CA GLU A 180 -72.60 -58.48 7.59
C GLU A 180 -72.93 -59.79 6.86
N ALA A 181 -72.14 -60.16 5.84
CA ALA A 181 -72.34 -61.42 5.10
C ALA A 181 -72.07 -62.66 5.96
N GLU A 182 -71.06 -62.59 6.82
CA GLU A 182 -70.67 -63.64 7.76
C GLU A 182 -71.58 -63.69 9.00
N GLY A 183 -72.45 -62.69 9.19
CA GLY A 183 -73.36 -62.62 10.35
C GLY A 183 -72.66 -62.29 11.67
N THR A 184 -71.44 -61.75 11.65
CA THR A 184 -70.64 -61.45 12.85
C THR A 184 -70.90 -60.06 13.43
N LYS A 185 -71.38 -59.09 12.62
CA LYS A 185 -71.82 -57.75 13.06
C LYS A 185 -73.01 -57.28 12.21
N GLY A 186 -73.84 -56.39 12.76
CA GLY A 186 -74.98 -55.80 12.04
C GLY A 186 -76.28 -56.58 12.25
N THR A 187 -76.91 -57.10 11.18
CA THR A 187 -78.19 -57.84 11.32
C THR A 187 -78.05 -59.25 11.92
N LEU A 188 -76.82 -59.75 12.07
CA LEU A 188 -76.48 -61.09 12.59
C LEU A 188 -77.12 -62.25 11.80
N LYS A 189 -77.57 -61.98 10.56
CA LYS A 189 -78.14 -62.99 9.67
C LYS A 189 -77.14 -63.32 8.58
N ILE A 190 -76.79 -64.59 8.47
CA ILE A 190 -75.90 -65.09 7.42
C ILE A 190 -76.57 -64.91 6.06
N GLY A 191 -75.87 -64.27 5.12
CA GLY A 191 -76.30 -64.17 3.72
C GLY A 191 -76.33 -62.75 3.13
N LYS A 192 -76.60 -62.68 1.83
CA LYS A 192 -76.51 -61.46 1.02
C LYS A 192 -77.85 -60.75 0.89
N GLY A 193 -78.34 -60.18 2.00
CA GLY A 193 -79.62 -59.46 2.07
C GLY A 193 -79.60 -58.01 1.52
N PRO A 194 -80.73 -57.26 1.64
CA PRO A 194 -80.83 -55.86 1.18
C PRO A 194 -79.82 -54.92 1.85
N VAL A 195 -79.58 -55.08 3.15
CA VAL A 195 -78.60 -54.29 3.93
C VAL A 195 -77.17 -54.55 3.45
N PHE A 196 -76.85 -55.79 3.10
CA PHE A 196 -75.57 -56.16 2.48
C PHE A 196 -75.39 -55.47 1.12
N LYS A 197 -76.44 -55.42 0.28
CA LYS A 197 -76.39 -54.71 -1.02
C LYS A 197 -76.15 -53.21 -0.85
N GLU A 198 -76.77 -52.57 0.15
CA GLU A 198 -76.56 -51.14 0.43
C GLU A 198 -75.12 -50.87 0.93
N LYS A 199 -74.58 -51.72 1.81
CA LYS A 199 -73.19 -51.61 2.30
C LYS A 199 -72.18 -51.83 1.17
N ILE A 200 -72.42 -52.78 0.27
CA ILE A 200 -71.62 -52.96 -0.94
C ILE A 200 -71.68 -51.73 -1.84
N ALA A 201 -72.87 -51.15 -2.06
CA ALA A 201 -73.00 -49.97 -2.91
C ALA A 201 -72.24 -48.77 -2.34
N LYS A 202 -72.24 -48.59 -1.00
CA LYS A 202 -71.43 -47.57 -0.31
C LYS A 202 -69.93 -47.83 -0.45
N HIS A 203 -69.49 -49.07 -0.30
CA HIS A 203 -68.09 -49.45 -0.52
C HIS A 203 -67.67 -49.20 -1.98
N ASP A 204 -68.48 -49.61 -2.96
CA ASP A 204 -68.17 -49.45 -4.38
C ASP A 204 -68.12 -47.97 -4.79
N LEU A 205 -68.96 -47.12 -4.21
CA LEU A 205 -68.88 -45.67 -4.36
C LEU A 205 -67.58 -45.11 -3.76
N ALA A 206 -67.29 -45.44 -2.50
CA ALA A 206 -66.08 -44.99 -1.81
C ALA A 206 -64.79 -45.48 -2.51
N ARG A 207 -64.82 -46.68 -3.11
CA ARG A 207 -63.73 -47.23 -3.91
C ARG A 207 -63.52 -46.44 -5.21
N LYS A 208 -64.60 -46.07 -5.92
CA LYS A 208 -64.51 -45.20 -7.09
C LYS A 208 -63.95 -43.82 -6.73
N GLU A 209 -64.39 -43.25 -5.61
CA GLU A 209 -63.86 -42.00 -5.08
C GLU A 209 -62.36 -42.11 -4.75
N LEU A 210 -61.95 -43.19 -4.10
CA LEU A 210 -60.53 -43.49 -3.82
C LEU A 210 -59.72 -43.59 -5.10
N ASP A 211 -60.21 -44.29 -6.13
CA ASP A 211 -59.51 -44.41 -7.41
C ASP A 211 -59.33 -43.04 -8.11
N THR A 212 -60.36 -42.19 -8.06
CA THR A 212 -60.27 -40.81 -8.58
C THR A 212 -59.31 -39.93 -7.76
N LEU A 213 -59.38 -40.01 -6.43
CA LEU A 213 -58.50 -39.28 -5.52
C LEU A 213 -57.05 -39.72 -5.71
N ARG A 214 -56.80 -41.03 -5.79
CA ARG A 214 -55.48 -41.61 -5.99
C ARG A 214 -54.89 -41.19 -7.34
N LYS A 215 -55.66 -41.22 -8.44
CA LYS A 215 -55.18 -40.72 -9.74
C LYS A 215 -54.78 -39.24 -9.69
N LYS A 216 -55.62 -38.39 -9.08
CA LYS A 216 -55.35 -36.96 -8.94
C LYS A 216 -54.13 -36.69 -8.07
N ASN A 217 -54.11 -37.24 -6.85
CA ASN A 217 -53.06 -36.97 -5.87
C ASN A 217 -51.73 -37.58 -6.30
N LEU A 218 -51.70 -38.77 -6.92
CA LEU A 218 -50.45 -39.33 -7.48
C LEU A 218 -49.87 -38.46 -8.60
N SER A 219 -50.72 -37.88 -9.46
CA SER A 219 -50.27 -36.94 -10.49
C SER A 219 -49.65 -35.68 -9.87
N LEU A 220 -50.29 -35.11 -8.85
CA LEU A 220 -49.78 -33.93 -8.13
C LEU A 220 -48.49 -34.23 -7.36
N ILE A 221 -48.41 -35.40 -6.72
CA ILE A 221 -47.19 -35.87 -6.04
C ILE A 221 -46.05 -35.98 -7.05
N ALA A 222 -46.28 -36.60 -8.21
CA ALA A 222 -45.26 -36.74 -9.24
C ALA A 222 -44.76 -35.37 -9.75
N GLU A 223 -45.66 -34.41 -9.94
CA GLU A 223 -45.29 -33.03 -10.32
C GLU A 223 -44.45 -32.34 -9.24
N LYS A 224 -44.85 -32.46 -7.97
CA LYS A 224 -44.17 -31.86 -6.82
C LYS A 224 -42.81 -32.50 -6.56
N GLU A 225 -42.69 -33.82 -6.69
CA GLU A 225 -41.43 -34.56 -6.59
C GLU A 225 -40.49 -34.19 -7.75
N ALA A 226 -41.01 -34.02 -8.97
CA ALA A 226 -40.23 -33.51 -10.10
C ALA A 226 -39.70 -32.09 -9.84
N LYS A 227 -40.55 -31.17 -9.37
CA LYS A 227 -40.15 -29.80 -8.96
C LYS A 227 -39.12 -29.79 -7.83
N THR A 228 -39.26 -30.69 -6.86
CA THR A 228 -38.29 -30.85 -5.77
C THR A 228 -36.93 -31.27 -6.32
N LYS A 229 -36.92 -32.20 -7.28
CA LYS A 229 -35.69 -32.64 -7.95
C LYS A 229 -35.04 -31.52 -8.76
N THR A 230 -35.81 -30.69 -9.46
CA THR A 230 -35.25 -29.54 -10.18
C THR A 230 -34.68 -28.49 -9.23
N LEU A 231 -35.40 -28.16 -8.14
CA LEU A 231 -34.91 -27.22 -7.13
C LEU A 231 -33.63 -27.71 -6.44
N GLN A 232 -33.53 -29.02 -6.17
CA GLN A 232 -32.32 -29.61 -5.61
C GLN A 232 -31.15 -29.53 -6.60
N ALA A 233 -31.40 -29.82 -7.88
CA ALA A 233 -30.38 -29.68 -8.92
C ALA A 233 -29.92 -28.22 -9.10
N ASP A 234 -30.84 -27.25 -9.00
CA ASP A 234 -30.51 -25.82 -9.07
C ASP A 234 -29.73 -25.35 -7.84
N LEU A 235 -30.02 -25.89 -6.65
CA LEU A 235 -29.24 -25.66 -5.44
C LEU A 235 -27.80 -26.15 -5.64
N ASP A 236 -27.62 -27.40 -6.05
CA ASP A 236 -26.30 -28.00 -6.27
C ASP A 236 -25.53 -27.26 -7.39
N ARG A 237 -26.26 -26.80 -8.42
CA ARG A 237 -25.71 -25.96 -9.48
C ARG A 237 -25.24 -24.61 -8.95
N LYS A 238 -26.03 -23.91 -8.11
CA LYS A 238 -25.60 -22.62 -7.54
C LYS A 238 -24.38 -22.79 -6.65
N VAL A 239 -24.35 -23.82 -5.81
CA VAL A 239 -23.18 -24.13 -4.95
C VAL A 239 -21.94 -24.37 -5.82
N SER A 240 -22.04 -25.21 -6.85
CA SER A 240 -20.91 -25.51 -7.75
C SER A 240 -20.47 -24.31 -8.60
N GLN A 241 -21.37 -23.36 -8.92
CA GLN A 241 -21.01 -22.13 -9.62
C GLN A 241 -20.24 -21.15 -8.72
N THR A 242 -20.53 -21.12 -7.43
CA THR A 242 -19.85 -20.24 -6.47
C THR A 242 -18.52 -20.80 -5.97
N GLN A 243 -18.32 -22.12 -5.97
CA GLN A 243 -17.11 -22.76 -5.46
C GLN A 243 -15.81 -22.22 -6.10
N PRO A 244 -15.69 -22.07 -7.43
CA PRO A 244 -14.47 -21.56 -8.06
C PRO A 244 -14.15 -20.11 -7.68
N ILE A 245 -15.19 -19.31 -7.38
CA ILE A 245 -15.02 -17.90 -6.97
C ILE A 245 -14.37 -17.85 -5.57
N ILE A 246 -14.80 -18.72 -4.67
CA ILE A 246 -14.24 -18.83 -3.31
C ILE A 246 -12.83 -19.42 -3.35
N GLU A 247 -12.60 -20.43 -4.20
CA GLU A 247 -11.27 -21.01 -4.39
C GLU A 247 -10.27 -19.98 -4.96
N GLY A 248 -10.73 -19.13 -5.87
CA GLY A 248 -9.96 -18.00 -6.43
C GLY A 248 -9.75 -16.81 -5.49
N PHE A 249 -10.26 -16.85 -4.25
CA PHE A 249 -10.03 -15.82 -3.24
C PHE A 249 -8.60 -15.91 -2.69
N ASP A 250 -7.62 -15.46 -3.47
CA ASP A 250 -6.19 -15.47 -3.11
C ASP A 250 -5.41 -14.28 -3.72
N GLY A 251 -6.12 -13.19 -4.05
CA GLY A 251 -5.47 -11.99 -4.57
C GLY A 251 -4.57 -11.30 -3.54
N LEU A 252 -3.70 -10.40 -4.00
CA LEU A 252 -2.80 -9.61 -3.13
C LEU A 252 -3.53 -8.94 -1.96
N MET A 253 -4.73 -8.39 -2.21
CA MET A 253 -5.53 -7.76 -1.17
C MET A 253 -5.99 -8.75 -0.09
N ALA A 254 -6.34 -9.99 -0.49
CA ALA A 254 -6.69 -11.04 0.46
C ALA A 254 -5.48 -11.42 1.32
N ARG A 255 -4.29 -11.51 0.72
CA ARG A 255 -3.03 -11.74 1.44
C ARG A 255 -2.67 -10.61 2.42
N ILE A 256 -2.91 -9.35 2.04
CA ILE A 256 -2.72 -8.19 2.94
C ILE A 256 -3.72 -8.25 4.11
N ASN A 257 -5.00 -8.49 3.85
CA ASN A 257 -6.01 -8.60 4.90
C ASN A 257 -5.72 -9.77 5.85
N ALA A 258 -5.25 -10.90 5.31
CA ALA A 258 -4.83 -12.04 6.11
C ALA A 258 -3.58 -11.75 6.94
N LEU A 259 -2.60 -11.00 6.40
CA LEU A 259 -1.44 -10.52 7.14
C LEU A 259 -1.85 -9.61 8.32
N ASP A 260 -2.82 -8.72 8.12
CA ASP A 260 -3.33 -7.83 9.18
C ASP A 260 -4.07 -8.57 10.32
N LYS A 261 -4.46 -9.84 10.09
CA LYS A 261 -5.01 -10.71 11.13
C LYS A 261 -3.95 -11.41 11.98
N LEU A 262 -2.69 -11.42 11.54
CA LEU A 262 -1.57 -11.96 12.31
C LEU A 262 -1.16 -10.97 13.41
N PRO A 263 -0.45 -11.42 14.46
CA PRO A 263 0.09 -10.52 15.46
C PRO A 263 0.95 -9.43 14.82
N TRP A 264 0.73 -8.17 15.19
CA TRP A 264 1.43 -7.02 14.60
C TRP A 264 2.92 -6.94 14.96
N LEU A 265 3.31 -7.56 16.07
CA LEU A 265 4.64 -7.42 16.67
C LEU A 265 5.76 -7.97 15.75
N PRO A 266 5.65 -9.18 15.15
CA PRO A 266 6.61 -9.64 14.15
C PRO A 266 6.79 -8.70 12.93
N SER A 267 5.68 -8.18 12.38
CA SER A 267 5.70 -7.20 11.27
C SER A 267 6.46 -5.93 11.68
N PHE A 268 6.17 -5.41 12.88
CA PHE A 268 6.87 -4.26 13.43
C PHE A 268 8.38 -4.51 13.64
N PHE A 269 8.77 -5.70 14.10
CA PHE A 269 10.18 -6.07 14.24
C PHE A 269 10.92 -6.14 12.89
N ILE A 270 10.27 -6.63 11.83
CA ILE A 270 10.85 -6.64 10.47
C ILE A 270 11.04 -5.21 9.97
N MET A 271 10.03 -4.36 10.12
CA MET A 271 10.14 -2.95 9.78
C MET A 271 11.28 -2.25 10.55
N LEU A 272 11.39 -2.49 11.86
CA LEU A 272 12.48 -1.96 12.69
C LEU A 272 13.85 -2.49 12.25
N LEU A 273 13.95 -3.75 11.83
CA LEU A 273 15.19 -4.32 11.31
C LEU A 273 15.64 -3.59 10.05
N PHE A 274 14.74 -3.37 9.09
CA PHE A 274 15.05 -2.59 7.88
C PHE A 274 15.41 -1.15 8.20
N LEU A 275 14.67 -0.51 9.10
CA LEU A 275 14.98 0.83 9.56
C LEU A 275 16.37 0.91 10.21
N ALA A 276 16.73 -0.06 11.05
CA ALA A 276 18.03 -0.12 11.71
C ALA A 276 19.17 -0.32 10.70
N ILE A 277 18.97 -1.17 9.70
CA ILE A 277 19.95 -1.39 8.62
C ILE A 277 20.14 -0.13 7.79
N GLU A 278 19.05 0.48 7.31
CA GLU A 278 19.09 1.70 6.48
C GLU A 278 19.67 2.92 7.22
N THR A 279 19.42 3.03 8.54
CA THR A 279 19.96 4.13 9.34
C THR A 279 21.36 3.86 9.89
N ALA A 280 21.89 2.64 9.74
CA ALA A 280 23.19 2.25 10.28
C ALA A 280 24.36 3.16 9.85
N PRO A 281 24.49 3.61 8.58
CA PRO A 281 25.57 4.50 8.18
C PRO A 281 25.55 5.85 8.89
N ILE A 282 24.35 6.40 9.09
CA ILE A 282 24.12 7.68 9.75
C ILE A 282 24.40 7.54 11.24
N ILE A 283 23.86 6.50 11.88
CA ILE A 283 24.08 6.22 13.29
C ILE A 283 25.57 6.01 13.55
N ALA A 284 26.25 5.25 12.70
CA ALA A 284 27.70 5.04 12.79
C ALA A 284 28.46 6.37 12.67
N LYS A 285 28.08 7.25 11.74
CA LYS A 285 28.72 8.57 11.57
C LYS A 285 28.42 9.52 12.74
N LEU A 286 27.20 9.50 13.28
CA LEU A 286 26.80 10.33 14.41
C LEU A 286 27.46 9.90 15.73
N LEU A 287 27.55 8.59 15.98
CA LEU A 287 28.18 8.05 17.19
C LEU A 287 29.71 8.07 17.14
N ALA A 288 30.30 8.09 15.94
CA ALA A 288 31.74 8.19 15.77
C ALA A 288 32.28 9.49 16.40
N PRO A 289 33.29 9.42 17.30
CA PRO A 289 33.92 10.62 17.85
C PRO A 289 34.68 11.40 16.77
N LYS A 290 34.92 12.69 17.01
CA LYS A 290 35.81 13.51 16.17
C LYS A 290 37.18 12.83 16.10
N GLY A 291 37.63 12.52 14.89
CA GLY A 291 38.92 11.89 14.63
C GLY A 291 39.92 12.83 13.96
N GLU A 292 41.11 12.30 13.69
CA GLU A 292 42.21 13.03 13.04
C GLU A 292 41.78 13.65 11.69
N TYR A 293 40.98 12.92 10.93
CA TYR A 293 40.44 13.40 9.66
C TYR A 293 39.53 14.61 9.86
N ASP A 294 38.64 14.58 10.86
CA ASP A 294 37.68 15.67 11.11
C ASP A 294 38.42 16.94 11.55
N PHE A 295 39.47 16.82 12.36
CA PHE A 295 40.31 17.96 12.77
C PHE A 295 41.09 18.57 11.59
N LYS A 296 41.72 17.74 10.75
CA LYS A 296 42.42 18.21 9.55
C LYS A 296 41.47 18.91 8.57
N LEU A 297 40.25 18.41 8.47
CA LEU A 297 39.22 18.99 7.61
C LEU A 297 38.73 20.34 8.15
N GLU A 298 38.50 20.42 9.47
CA GLU A 298 38.12 21.66 10.16
C GLU A 298 39.21 22.74 10.06
N ASP A 299 40.48 22.36 10.17
CA ASP A 299 41.62 23.27 10.00
C ASP A 299 41.69 23.86 8.58
N LEU A 300 41.57 23.01 7.54
CA LEU A 300 41.54 23.47 6.14
C LEU A 300 40.38 24.41 5.86
N GLU A 301 39.19 24.10 6.37
CA GLU A 301 38.00 24.96 6.20
C GLU A 301 38.15 26.30 6.91
N THR A 302 38.68 26.29 8.13
CA THR A 302 38.86 27.49 8.95
C THR A 302 39.96 28.38 8.36
N ALA A 303 41.07 27.79 7.88
CA ALA A 303 42.16 28.52 7.22
C ALA A 303 41.68 29.20 5.92
N LEU A 304 40.87 28.50 5.12
CA LEU A 304 40.26 29.07 3.93
C LEU A 304 39.30 30.20 4.28
N GLN A 305 38.44 30.00 5.29
CA GLN A 305 37.51 31.02 5.75
C GLN A 305 38.23 32.27 6.27
N ALA A 306 39.30 32.10 7.04
CA ALA A 306 40.12 33.20 7.55
C ALA A 306 40.74 33.98 6.39
N THR A 307 41.35 33.29 5.42
CA THR A 307 41.93 33.91 4.22
C THR A 307 40.88 34.71 3.43
N LEU A 308 39.72 34.12 3.15
CA LEU A 308 38.63 34.80 2.44
C LEU A 308 38.09 36.00 3.22
N SER A 309 38.02 35.90 4.55
CA SER A 309 37.57 37.02 5.40
C SER A 309 38.57 38.18 5.39
N GLN A 310 39.87 37.88 5.42
CA GLN A 310 40.94 38.86 5.34
C GLN A 310 40.96 39.55 3.97
N ASP A 311 40.86 38.78 2.88
CA ASP A 311 40.79 39.32 1.51
C ASP A 311 39.58 40.25 1.34
N LYS A 312 38.42 39.85 1.89
CA LYS A 312 37.21 40.68 1.87
C LYS A 312 37.41 41.98 2.65
N TYR A 313 38.05 41.91 3.82
CA TYR A 313 38.36 43.09 4.63
C TYR A 313 39.34 44.04 3.91
N GLN A 314 40.41 43.52 3.33
CA GLN A 314 41.38 44.32 2.57
C GLN A 314 40.72 44.99 1.35
N ARG A 315 39.87 44.28 0.61
CA ARG A 315 39.12 44.85 -0.52
C ARG A 315 38.18 45.97 -0.07
N ASP A 316 37.47 45.80 1.05
CA ASP A 316 36.59 46.85 1.59
C ASP A 316 37.40 48.09 2.02
N LEU A 317 38.55 47.88 2.69
CA LEU A 317 39.45 48.96 3.08
C LEU A 317 40.01 49.71 1.87
N LEU A 318 40.40 48.99 0.81
CA LEU A 318 40.88 49.59 -0.45
C LEU A 318 39.81 50.44 -1.12
N ILE A 319 38.56 49.96 -1.19
CA ILE A 319 37.44 50.71 -1.76
C ILE A 319 37.18 51.99 -0.95
N ARG A 320 37.10 51.89 0.38
CA ARG A 320 36.89 53.05 1.26
C ARG A 320 38.02 54.07 1.17
N THR A 321 39.26 53.58 1.13
CA THR A 321 40.44 54.43 1.02
C THR A 321 40.49 55.13 -0.33
N SER A 322 40.21 54.40 -1.42
CA SER A 322 40.15 54.99 -2.77
C SER A 322 39.03 56.02 -2.88
N ALA A 323 37.84 55.75 -2.33
CA ALA A 323 36.74 56.72 -2.29
C ALA A 323 37.15 57.97 -1.50
N SER A 324 37.71 57.82 -0.29
CA SER A 324 38.17 58.96 0.51
C SER A 324 39.30 59.75 -0.16
N MET A 325 40.21 59.08 -0.86
CA MET A 325 41.27 59.73 -1.64
C MET A 325 40.69 60.52 -2.81
N HIS A 326 39.74 59.94 -3.56
CA HIS A 326 39.04 60.66 -4.61
C HIS A 326 38.29 61.86 -4.05
N ASP A 327 37.54 61.72 -2.96
CA ASP A 327 36.82 62.84 -2.33
C ASP A 327 37.77 63.98 -1.97
N LYS A 328 38.95 63.67 -1.39
CA LYS A 328 39.98 64.67 -1.10
C LYS A 328 40.55 65.33 -2.35
N VAL A 329 40.89 64.53 -3.38
CA VAL A 329 41.40 65.06 -4.64
C VAL A 329 40.38 65.97 -5.33
N TYR A 330 39.10 65.58 -5.35
CA TYR A 330 38.04 66.43 -5.92
C TYR A 330 37.77 67.67 -5.07
N ALA A 331 37.91 67.62 -3.74
CA ALA A 331 37.84 68.78 -2.88
C ALA A 331 38.99 69.78 -3.15
N ASP A 332 40.24 69.29 -3.26
CA ASP A 332 41.40 70.11 -3.61
C ASP A 332 41.24 70.74 -5.01
N ILE A 333 40.73 69.97 -5.99
CA ILE A 333 40.42 70.47 -7.34
C ILE A 333 39.31 71.54 -7.31
N ALA A 334 38.31 71.40 -6.44
CA ALA A 334 37.23 72.39 -6.30
C ALA A 334 37.72 73.73 -5.74
N GLU A 335 38.77 73.72 -4.90
CA GLU A 335 39.39 74.94 -4.35
C GLU A 335 40.44 75.58 -5.28
N ASP A 336 40.78 74.91 -6.39
CA ASP A 336 41.77 75.41 -7.35
C ASP A 336 41.26 76.67 -8.09
N LYS A 337 41.83 77.82 -7.72
CA LYS A 337 41.55 79.12 -8.34
C LYS A 337 41.80 79.13 -9.85
N SER A 338 42.75 78.34 -10.35
CA SER A 338 43.05 78.27 -11.77
C SER A 338 41.91 77.61 -12.54
N LEU A 339 41.34 76.53 -11.99
CA LEU A 339 40.20 75.83 -12.56
C LEU A 339 38.92 76.66 -12.45
N TYR A 340 38.69 77.33 -11.32
CA TYR A 340 37.59 78.28 -11.15
C TYR A 340 37.65 79.41 -12.18
N ASN A 341 38.83 80.01 -12.38
CA ASN A 341 39.03 81.05 -13.38
C ASN A 341 38.82 80.54 -14.81
N LEU A 342 39.25 79.30 -15.10
CA LEU A 342 39.01 78.65 -16.39
C LEU A 342 37.52 78.38 -16.62
N GLN A 343 36.82 77.82 -15.65
CA GLN A 343 35.36 77.59 -15.71
C GLN A 343 34.61 78.91 -15.85
N ARG A 344 34.97 79.93 -15.07
CA ARG A 344 34.38 81.28 -15.18
C ARG A 344 34.60 81.84 -16.58
N LYS A 345 35.81 81.77 -17.12
CA LYS A 345 36.12 82.24 -18.49
C LYS A 345 35.28 81.49 -19.54
N LYS A 346 35.16 80.16 -19.43
CA LYS A 346 34.36 79.35 -20.35
C LYS A 346 32.85 79.59 -20.20
N ALA A 347 32.35 79.79 -18.99
CA ALA A 347 30.97 80.17 -18.75
C ALA A 347 30.67 81.57 -19.30
N THR A 348 31.58 82.53 -19.15
CA THR A 348 31.44 83.87 -19.76
C THR A 348 31.46 83.80 -21.29
N GLU A 349 32.39 83.04 -21.89
CA GLU A 349 32.45 82.82 -23.35
C GLU A 349 31.14 82.18 -23.87
N LEU A 350 30.57 81.22 -23.14
CA LEU A 350 29.29 80.59 -23.50
C LEU A 350 28.12 81.58 -23.40
N LEU A 351 28.08 82.40 -22.34
CA LEU A 351 27.04 83.43 -22.15
C LEU A 351 27.13 84.53 -23.22
N GLU A 352 28.34 84.94 -23.60
CA GLU A 352 28.57 85.87 -24.71
C GLU A 352 28.09 85.30 -26.04
N LEU A 353 28.43 84.03 -26.34
CA LEU A 353 27.94 83.35 -27.54
C LEU A 353 26.41 83.24 -27.55
N GLN A 354 25.79 82.92 -26.42
CA GLN A 354 24.34 82.87 -26.30
C GLN A 354 23.71 84.26 -26.50
N ALA A 355 24.26 85.31 -25.88
CA ALA A 355 23.77 86.67 -26.04
C ALA A 355 23.92 87.18 -27.49
N ASN A 356 25.07 86.94 -28.12
CA ASN A 356 25.30 87.30 -29.51
C ASN A 356 24.35 86.53 -30.44
N SER A 357 24.14 85.24 -30.21
CA SER A 357 23.18 84.45 -30.99
C SER A 357 21.75 84.95 -30.82
N PHE A 358 21.38 85.40 -29.62
CA PHE A 358 20.07 85.98 -29.34
C PHE A 358 19.87 87.33 -30.04
N VAL A 359 20.89 88.21 -30.01
CA VAL A 359 20.88 89.50 -30.72
C VAL A 359 20.86 89.30 -32.23
N GLU A 360 21.66 88.39 -32.78
CA GLU A 360 21.61 88.03 -34.20
C GLU A 360 20.24 87.51 -34.60
N LYS A 361 19.63 86.66 -33.76
CA LYS A 361 18.29 86.13 -34.00
C LYS A 361 17.26 87.27 -34.02
N GLN A 362 17.29 88.20 -33.06
CA GLN A 362 16.39 89.36 -33.08
C GLN A 362 16.64 90.28 -34.29
N ARG A 363 17.89 90.54 -34.68
CA ARG A 363 18.22 91.33 -35.87
C ARG A 363 17.74 90.73 -37.18
N ARG A 364 17.61 89.39 -37.28
CA ARG A 364 17.02 88.71 -38.45
C ARG A 364 15.49 88.75 -38.47
N THR A 365 14.86 89.10 -37.36
CA THR A 365 13.39 89.07 -37.20
C THR A 365 12.75 90.46 -37.33
N LEU A 366 13.54 91.52 -37.12
CA LEU A 366 13.25 92.89 -37.57
C LEU A 366 13.62 93.03 -39.05
#